data_AF-A0A257UGV1-F1
#
_entry.id   AF-A0A257UGV1-F1
#
_cell.length_a   1.000
_cell.length_b   1.000
_cell.length_c   1.000
_cell.angle_alpha   90.00
_cell.angle_beta   90.00
_cell.angle_gamma   90.00
#
_symmetry.space_group_name_H-M   'P 1'
#
loop_
_entity.id
_entity.type
_entity.pdbx_description
1 polymer ?
#
loop_
_entity_poly.entity_id
_entity_poly.type
_entity_poly.pdbx_seq_one_letter_code
_entity_poly.pdbx_strand_id
1 'polypeptide(L)' 'MKLLLDLGNTRLKWAFCAAGEFGHAGAMAWDTPGFDTALAAAWRDRPAIESAWAATVTGAARRAAVTAA' A
#
# COMPACT_ATOMS: atom_id res chain seq x y z
N MET A 1 -12.91 6.50 3.15
CA MET A 1 -11.84 5.55 3.55
C MET A 1 -10.47 6.14 3.21
N LYS A 2 -9.51 6.14 4.14
CA LYS A 2 -8.13 6.59 3.91
C LYS A 2 -7.18 5.41 3.76
N LEU A 3 -6.37 5.37 2.72
CA LEU A 3 -5.28 4.40 2.60
C LEU A 3 -3.99 5.03 3.16
N LEU A 4 -3.40 4.41 4.17
CA LEU A 4 -2.11 4.82 4.72
C LEU A 4 -1.02 3.86 4.20
N LEU A 5 0.07 4.43 3.71
CA LEU A 5 1.17 3.70 3.09
C LEU A 5 2.49 4.03 3.79
N ASP A 6 3.26 3.01 4.10
CA ASP A 6 4.62 3.11 4.64
C ASP A 6 5.56 2.36 3.69
N LEU A 7 6.24 3.13 2.84
CA LEU A 7 7.22 2.64 1.88
C LEU A 7 8.58 2.63 2.57
N GLY A 8 8.91 1.49 3.17
CA GLY A 8 10.22 1.23 3.78
C GLY A 8 11.25 0.73 2.77
N ASN A 9 12.50 0.58 3.20
CA ASN A 9 13.57 0.09 2.30
C ASN A 9 13.41 -1.36 1.86
N THR A 10 12.74 -2.20 2.66
CA THR A 10 12.63 -3.64 2.42
C THR A 10 11.23 -4.09 2.06
N ARG A 11 10.20 -3.33 2.43
CA ARG A 11 8.80 -3.69 2.24
C ARG A 11 7.89 -2.47 2.13
N LEU A 12 6.75 -2.68 1.49
CA LEU A 12 5.56 -1.83 1.59
C LEU A 12 4.71 -2.31 2.77
N LYS A 13 4.18 -1.38 3.56
CA LYS A 13 3.12 -1.64 4.54
C LYS A 13 1.93 -0.74 4.22
N TRP A 14 0.72 -1.23 4.49
CA TRP A 14 -0.50 -0.46 4.27
C TRP A 14 -1.55 -0.71 5.35
N ALA A 15 -2.44 0.26 5.51
CA ALA A 15 -3.65 0.14 6.31
C ALA A 15 -4.81 0.94 5.69
N PHE A 16 -6.00 0.35 5.65
CA PHE A 16 -7.25 1.01 5.32
C PHE A 16 -7.86 1.57 6.60
N CYS A 17 -7.98 2.89 6.71
CA CYS A 17 -8.47 3.58 7.89
C CYS A 17 -9.82 4.27 7.62
N ALA A 18 -10.81 3.97 8.47
CA ALA A 18 -12.12 4.61 8.46
C ALA A 18 -12.45 5.08 9.88
N ALA A 19 -13.01 6.29 10.01
CA ALA A 19 -13.42 6.86 11.30
C ALA A 19 -12.34 6.86 12.40
N GLY A 20 -11.05 6.90 12.03
CA GLY A 20 -9.93 6.87 12.98
C GLY A 20 -9.49 5.47 13.42
N GLU A 21 -10.13 4.42 12.91
CA GLU A 21 -9.80 3.03 13.21
C GLU A 21 -9.02 2.39 12.06
N PHE A 22 -8.05 1.52 12.40
CA PHE A 22 -7.37 0.68 11.42
C PHE A 22 -8.22 -0.54 11.12
N GLY A 23 -8.68 -0.64 9.87
CA GLY A 23 -9.30 -1.83 9.34
C GLY A 23 -8.26 -2.79 8.77
N HIS A 24 -8.46 -3.22 7.52
CA HIS A 24 -7.56 -4.14 6.86
C HIS A 24 -6.16 -3.56 6.70
N ALA A 25 -5.13 -4.30 7.10
CA ALA A 25 -3.74 -3.90 6.99
C ALA A 25 -2.90 -5.06 6.44
N GLY A 26 -1.72 -4.73 5.89
CA GLY A 26 -0.82 -5.74 5.37
C GLY A 26 0.58 -5.22 5.12
N ALA A 27 1.46 -6.14 4.75
CA ALA A 27 2.84 -5.85 4.39
C ALA A 27 3.31 -6.80 3.28
N MET A 28 4.14 -6.29 2.38
CA MET A 28 4.69 -7.06 1.27
C MET A 28 6.13 -6.63 1.01
N ALA A 29 7.05 -7.59 0.94
CA ALA A 29 8.45 -7.32 0.63
C ALA A 29 8.58 -6.90 -0.84
N TRP A 30 9.50 -5.98 -1.14
CA TRP A 30 9.65 -5.46 -2.51
C TRP A 30 10.13 -6.51 -3.52
N ASP A 31 10.82 -7.54 -3.05
CA ASP A 31 11.31 -8.66 -3.84
C ASP A 31 10.28 -9.80 -3.99
N THR A 32 9.05 -9.60 -3.52
CA THR A 32 7.95 -10.53 -3.76
C THR A 32 7.78 -10.74 -5.26
N PRO A 33 7.91 -11.97 -5.79
CA PRO A 33 7.71 -12.23 -7.21
C PRO A 33 6.30 -11.81 -7.64
N GLY A 34 6.22 -11.00 -8.70
CA GLY A 34 4.94 -10.45 -9.16
C GLY A 34 4.31 -9.46 -8.19
N PHE A 35 5.12 -8.66 -7.49
CA PHE A 35 4.72 -7.66 -6.49
C PHE A 35 3.45 -6.88 -6.90
N ASP A 36 3.41 -6.29 -8.09
CA ASP A 36 2.28 -5.47 -8.54
C ASP A 36 0.97 -6.29 -8.62
N THR A 37 1.03 -7.51 -9.15
CA THR A 37 -0.13 -8.41 -9.24
C THR A 37 -0.59 -8.88 -7.85
N ALA A 38 0.35 -9.19 -6.98
CA ALA A 38 0.06 -9.60 -5.60
C ALA A 38 -0.55 -8.44 -4.80
N LEU A 39 -0.07 -7.21 -4.99
CA LEU A 39 -0.57 -6.01 -4.33
C LEU A 39 -2.00 -5.69 -4.81
N ALA A 40 -2.22 -5.69 -6.12
CA ALA A 40 -3.55 -5.50 -6.70
C ALA A 40 -4.54 -6.57 -6.21
N ALA A 41 -4.10 -7.83 -6.07
CA ALA A 41 -4.92 -8.89 -5.50
C ALA A 41 -5.26 -8.63 -4.02
N ALA A 42 -4.31 -8.16 -3.21
CA ALA A 42 -4.54 -7.83 -1.80
C ALA A 42 -5.53 -6.66 -1.62
N TRP A 43 -5.60 -5.75 -2.60
CA TRP A 43 -6.45 -4.55 -2.56
C TRP A 43 -7.77 -4.67 -3.31
N ARG A 44 -7.99 -5.74 -4.07
CA ARG A 44 -9.16 -5.93 -4.95
C ARG A 44 -10.52 -5.72 -4.28
N ASP A 45 -10.72 -6.33 -3.12
CA ASP A 45 -12.02 -6.33 -2.42
C ASP A 45 -12.07 -5.28 -1.29
N ARG A 46 -11.37 -4.16 -1.47
CA ARG A 46 -11.29 -3.09 -0.47
C ARG A 46 -12.25 -1.95 -0.80
N PRO A 47 -12.78 -1.26 0.23
CA PRO A 47 -13.64 -0.10 0.00
C PRO A 47 -12.95 0.96 -0.86
N ALA A 48 -13.73 1.71 -1.63
CA ALA A 48 -13.22 2.81 -2.45
C ALA A 48 -12.39 3.78 -1.59
N ILE A 49 -11.16 4.06 -2.04
CA ILE A 49 -10.22 4.92 -1.35
C ILE A 49 -10.53 6.37 -1.72
N GLU A 50 -10.84 7.20 -0.71
CA GLU A 50 -11.10 8.64 -0.92
C GLU A 50 -9.82 9.46 -0.93
N SER A 51 -8.81 9.01 -0.18
CA SER A 51 -7.48 9.63 -0.15
C SER A 51 -6.43 8.62 0.26
N ALA A 52 -5.21 8.80 -0.26
CA ALA A 52 -4.05 8.00 0.11
C ALA A 52 -2.94 8.90 0.65
N TRP A 53 -2.31 8.47 1.75
CA TRP A 53 -1.21 9.19 2.40
C TRP A 53 -0.01 8.25 2.51
N ALA A 54 1.15 8.71 2.04
CA ALA A 54 2.36 7.89 1.99
C ALA A 54 3.52 8.52 2.77
N ALA A 55 4.09 7.75 3.68
CA ALA A 55 5.43 7.97 4.19
C ALA A 55 6.41 7.16 3.33
N THR A 56 7.52 7.76 2.93
CA THR A 56 8.48 7.09 2.03
C THR A 56 9.91 7.43 2.42
N VAL A 57 10.72 6.39 2.60
CA VAL A 57 12.18 6.51 2.76
C VAL A 57 12.92 5.89 1.57
N THR A 58 12.21 5.61 0.48
CA THR A 58 12.71 4.88 -0.69
C THR A 58 12.85 5.77 -1.92
N GLY A 59 13.47 5.24 -2.99
CA GLY A 59 13.60 5.92 -4.28
C GLY A 59 12.30 6.04 -5.09
N ALA A 60 12.36 6.80 -6.19
CA ALA A 60 11.20 7.13 -7.04
C ALA A 60 10.52 5.91 -7.69
N ALA A 61 11.28 4.86 -8.04
CA ALA A 61 10.74 3.66 -8.70
C ALA A 61 9.65 2.95 -7.87
N ARG A 62 9.84 2.84 -6.56
CA ARG A 62 8.87 2.17 -5.67
C ARG A 62 7.61 3.00 -5.43
N ARG A 63 7.71 4.34 -5.48
CA ARG A 63 6.53 5.22 -5.46
C ARG A 63 5.66 5.00 -6.69
N ALA A 64 6.27 4.85 -7.86
CA ALA A 64 5.54 4.63 -9.12
C ALA A 64 4.77 3.30 -9.11
N ALA A 65 5.41 2.20 -8.68
CA ALA A 65 4.76 0.88 -8.58
C ALA A 65 3.50 0.92 -7.69
N VAL A 66 3.58 1.59 -6.53
CA VAL A 66 2.44 1.69 -5.60
C VAL A 66 1.32 2.60 -6.10
N THR A 67 1.65 3.62 -6.91
CA THR A 67 0.65 4.55 -7.46
C THR A 67 -0.19 3.90 -8.58
N ALA A 68 0.33 2.84 -9.19
CA ALA A 68 -0.32 2.11 -10.27
C ALA A 68 -1.16 0.89 -9.82
N ALA A 69 -1.15 0.57 -8.52
CA ALA A 69 -1.83 -0.57 -7.92
C ALA A 69 -3.27 -0.25 -7.50
#